data_AF-A0A947C1J9-F1
#
_entry.id   AF-A0A947C1J9-F1
#
_cell.length_a   1.000
_cell.length_b   1.000
_cell.length_c   1.000
_cell.angle_alpha   90.00
_cell.angle_beta   90.00
_cell.angle_gamma   90.00
#
_symmetry.space_group_name_H-M   'P 1'
#
loop_
_entity.id
_entity.type
_entity.pdbx_description
1 polymer ?
#
loop_
_entity_poly.entity_id
_entity_poly.type
_entity_poly.pdbx_seq_one_letter_code
_entity_poly.pdbx_strand_id
1 'polypeptide(L)'
;MEFLYDFGLFLLKSLTVVAAILFVFGGIISTSQRAKMNRPRNKHQGEVVLTNLSEKYEDMVSNLKQDLVSEAEAKALAKAEKKSHKEKLKQDKQNAKVLAKSSPQDSDDTVDADKQHKRLFVLDFDGDIKASEVSNLREEISAVIALATKHDEVLLRLESPGGMVHSYGLAASQLKRLRDHGIP
;
A
#
# COMPACT_ATOMS: atom_id res chain seq x y z
N MET A 1 -10.50 -57.81 33.05
CA MET A 1 -11.59 -56.94 32.55
C MET A 1 -11.35 -55.47 32.93
N GLU A 2 -10.82 -55.18 34.11
CA GLU A 2 -10.42 -53.82 34.56
C GLU A 2 -9.48 -53.09 33.57
N PHE A 3 -8.45 -53.77 33.05
CA PHE A 3 -7.46 -53.16 32.14
C PHE A 3 -8.04 -52.66 30.80
N LEU A 4 -9.01 -53.38 30.22
CA LEU A 4 -9.70 -52.92 29.01
C LEU A 4 -10.61 -51.73 29.29
N TYR A 5 -11.20 -51.67 30.48
CA TYR A 5 -12.03 -50.55 30.91
C TYR A 5 -11.20 -49.30 31.14
N ASP A 6 -10.07 -49.42 31.84
CA ASP A 6 -9.14 -48.31 32.09
C ASP A 6 -8.53 -47.78 30.78
N PHE A 7 -8.16 -48.68 29.86
CA PHE A 7 -7.66 -48.30 28.55
C PHE A 7 -8.75 -47.61 27.70
N GLY A 8 -9.98 -48.13 27.72
CA GLY A 8 -11.12 -47.50 27.04
C GLY A 8 -11.45 -46.12 27.59
N LEU A 9 -11.37 -45.94 28.92
CA LEU A 9 -11.59 -44.65 29.58
C LEU A 9 -10.47 -43.64 29.23
N PHE A 10 -9.22 -44.10 29.15
CA PHE A 10 -8.09 -43.26 28.74
C PHE A 10 -8.19 -42.83 27.27
N LEU A 11 -8.60 -43.75 26.38
CA LEU A 11 -8.84 -43.46 24.96
C LEU A 11 -9.96 -42.43 24.79
N LEU A 12 -11.04 -42.55 25.55
CA LEU A 12 -12.15 -41.61 25.47
C LEU A 12 -11.74 -40.21 25.96
N LYS A 13 -10.96 -40.13 27.05
CA LYS A 13 -10.44 -38.86 27.59
C LYS A 13 -9.46 -38.17 26.63
N SER A 14 -8.59 -38.92 25.95
CA SER A 14 -7.68 -38.31 24.97
C SER A 14 -8.43 -37.80 23.73
N LEU A 15 -9.44 -38.54 23.28
CA LEU A 15 -10.32 -38.13 22.18
C LEU A 15 -11.08 -36.84 22.50
N THR A 16 -11.62 -36.70 23.72
CA THR A 16 -12.35 -35.49 24.12
C THR A 16 -11.46 -34.26 24.23
N VAL A 17 -10.20 -34.42 24.69
CA VAL A 17 -9.21 -33.33 24.73
C VAL A 17 -8.87 -32.85 23.32
N VAL A 18 -8.63 -33.77 22.37
CA VAL A 18 -8.35 -33.41 20.97
C VAL A 18 -9.55 -32.70 20.34
N ALA A 19 -10.76 -33.20 20.56
CA ALA A 19 -11.98 -32.57 20.06
C ALA A 19 -12.19 -31.16 20.64
N ALA A 20 -11.92 -30.96 21.93
CA ALA A 20 -12.02 -29.65 22.57
C ALA A 20 -11.02 -28.64 21.98
N ILE A 21 -9.78 -29.06 21.73
CA ILE A 21 -8.75 -28.22 21.10
C ILE A 21 -9.20 -27.80 19.68
N LEU A 22 -9.67 -28.75 18.86
CA LEU A 22 -10.16 -28.45 17.52
C LEU A 22 -11.37 -27.51 17.53
N PHE A 23 -12.27 -27.64 18.50
CA PHE A 23 -13.43 -26.77 18.64
C PHE A 23 -13.02 -25.33 19.00
N VAL A 24 -12.04 -25.15 19.88
CA VAL A 24 -11.49 -23.83 20.23
C VAL A 24 -10.82 -23.18 19.02
N PHE A 25 -9.97 -23.90 18.29
CA PHE A 25 -9.33 -23.38 17.09
C PHE A 25 -10.35 -23.06 15.98
N GLY A 26 -11.34 -23.92 15.76
CA GLY A 26 -12.44 -23.67 14.82
C GLY A 26 -13.31 -22.46 15.22
N GLY A 27 -13.54 -22.27 16.52
CA GLY A 27 -14.23 -21.10 17.07
C GLY A 27 -13.48 -19.80 16.81
N ILE A 28 -12.16 -19.78 17.00
CA ILE A 28 -11.31 -18.59 16.77
C ILE A 28 -11.24 -18.24 15.27
N ILE A 29 -11.13 -19.25 14.39
CA ILE A 29 -11.08 -19.03 12.94
C ILE A 29 -12.44 -18.53 12.42
N SER A 30 -13.56 -19.10 12.87
CA SER A 30 -14.90 -18.69 12.40
C SER A 30 -15.30 -17.30 12.89
N THR A 31 -14.93 -16.91 14.11
CA THR A 31 -15.18 -15.56 14.64
C THR A 31 -14.31 -14.50 13.95
N SER A 32 -13.05 -14.80 13.66
CA SER A 32 -12.17 -13.89 12.90
C SER A 32 -12.55 -13.75 11.41
N GLN A 33 -13.09 -14.80 10.78
CA GLN A 33 -13.62 -14.71 9.42
C GLN A 33 -14.93 -13.91 9.33
N ARG A 34 -15.84 -14.05 10.32
CA ARG A 34 -17.07 -13.22 10.38
C ARG A 34 -16.77 -11.73 10.61
N ALA A 35 -15.70 -11.40 11.36
CA ALA A 35 -15.25 -10.02 11.54
C ALA A 35 -14.76 -9.36 10.23
N LYS A 36 -14.17 -10.13 9.31
CA LYS A 36 -13.83 -9.64 7.95
C LYS A 36 -15.05 -9.56 7.02
N MET A 37 -16.02 -10.46 7.19
CA MET A 37 -17.16 -10.60 6.27
C MET A 37 -18.27 -9.57 6.49
N ASN A 38 -18.41 -9.00 7.70
CA ASN A 38 -19.43 -8.00 8.03
C ASN A 38 -19.00 -6.54 7.77
N ARG A 39 -17.92 -6.29 7.03
CA ARG A 39 -17.70 -4.93 6.50
C ARG A 39 -18.77 -4.68 5.43
N PRO A 40 -19.58 -3.61 5.53
CA PRO A 40 -20.54 -3.29 4.48
C PRO A 40 -19.76 -3.11 3.17
N ARG A 41 -19.92 -4.07 2.26
CA ARG A 41 -19.46 -3.96 0.87
C ARG A 41 -20.33 -2.92 0.19
N ASN A 42 -19.99 -1.64 0.38
CA ASN A 42 -20.49 -0.60 -0.50
C ASN A 42 -20.05 -0.98 -1.91
N LYS A 43 -21.03 -1.11 -2.80
CA LYS A 43 -20.93 -1.63 -4.18
C LYS A 43 -20.14 -0.71 -5.14
N HIS A 44 -19.36 0.21 -4.58
CA HIS A 44 -18.53 1.23 -5.26
C HIS A 44 -17.11 1.30 -4.66
N GLN A 45 -16.57 0.20 -4.17
CA GLN A 45 -15.15 0.17 -3.77
C GLN A 45 -14.32 -0.24 -4.97
N GLY A 46 -14.02 0.73 -5.84
CA GLY A 46 -12.77 0.66 -6.60
C GLY A 46 -11.61 0.70 -5.61
N GLU A 47 -10.58 -0.08 -5.86
CA GLU A 47 -9.35 -0.07 -5.07
C GLU A 47 -8.31 0.77 -5.80
N VAL A 48 -7.81 1.82 -5.17
CA VAL A 48 -6.68 2.59 -5.71
C VAL A 48 -5.41 1.89 -5.23
N VAL A 49 -4.71 1.22 -6.15
CA VAL A 49 -3.46 0.51 -5.84
C VAL A 49 -2.30 1.50 -5.96
N LEU A 50 -1.73 1.89 -4.82
CA LEU A 50 -0.53 2.70 -4.79
C LEU A 50 0.71 1.81 -4.90
N THR A 51 1.53 2.04 -5.92
CA THR A 51 2.83 1.37 -6.07
C THR A 51 3.97 2.37 -5.90
N ASN A 52 4.97 2.03 -5.08
CA ASN A 52 6.16 2.86 -4.91
C ASN A 52 7.19 2.47 -5.97
N LEU A 53 7.31 3.29 -7.02
CA LEU A 53 8.28 3.06 -8.10
C LEU A 53 9.72 3.19 -7.60
N SER A 54 10.00 4.08 -6.65
CA SER A 54 11.35 4.27 -6.11
C SER A 54 11.88 3.00 -5.45
N GLU A 55 11.06 2.35 -4.62
CA GLU A 55 11.41 1.07 -3.97
C GLU A 55 11.73 -0.01 -5.02
N LYS A 56 10.90 -0.13 -6.06
CA LYS A 56 11.13 -1.08 -7.15
C LYS A 56 12.45 -0.85 -7.88
N TYR A 57 12.81 0.41 -8.15
CA TYR A 57 14.09 0.73 -8.78
C TYR A 57 15.28 0.52 -7.85
N GLU A 58 15.14 0.86 -6.57
CA GLU A 58 16.18 0.61 -5.55
C GLU A 58 16.47 -0.89 -5.42
N ASP A 59 15.44 -1.72 -5.36
CA ASP A 59 15.57 -3.18 -5.32
C ASP A 59 16.25 -3.73 -6.58
N MET A 60 15.84 -3.24 -7.75
CA MET A 60 16.45 -3.65 -9.02
C MET A 60 17.94 -3.30 -9.07
N VAL A 61 18.31 -2.08 -8.68
CA VAL A 61 19.70 -1.63 -8.63
C VAL A 61 20.49 -2.40 -7.57
N SER A 62 19.88 -2.71 -6.42
CA SER A 62 20.52 -3.49 -5.35
C SER A 62 20.84 -4.92 -5.82
N ASN A 63 19.89 -5.58 -6.47
CA ASN A 63 20.09 -6.92 -7.03
C ASN A 63 21.22 -6.93 -8.07
N LEU A 64 21.23 -5.95 -8.99
CA LEU A 64 22.31 -5.82 -9.97
C LEU A 64 23.68 -5.58 -9.32
N LYS A 65 23.74 -4.76 -8.27
CA LYS A 65 24.98 -4.55 -7.51
C LYS A 65 25.45 -5.82 -6.82
N GLN A 66 24.55 -6.65 -6.32
CA GLN A 66 24.93 -7.92 -5.69
C GLN A 66 25.56 -8.88 -6.69
N ASP A 67 25.05 -8.93 -7.92
CA ASP A 67 25.57 -9.82 -8.97
C ASP A 67 26.91 -9.33 -9.56
N LEU A 68 27.17 -8.02 -9.53
CA LEU A 68 28.40 -7.42 -10.07
C LEU A 68 29.58 -7.41 -9.08
N VAL A 69 29.33 -7.68 -7.80
CA VAL A 69 30.28 -7.47 -6.70
C VAL A 69 30.74 -8.83 -6.14
N SER A 70 31.99 -8.90 -5.69
CA SER A 70 32.54 -10.13 -5.11
C SER A 70 31.83 -10.54 -3.81
N GLU A 71 31.79 -11.83 -3.46
CA GLU A 71 31.05 -12.36 -2.30
C GLU A 71 31.45 -11.69 -0.96
N ALA A 72 32.69 -11.23 -0.85
CA ALA A 72 33.22 -10.51 0.31
C ALA A 72 32.65 -9.10 0.45
N GLU A 73 32.54 -8.38 -0.67
CA GLU A 73 32.01 -7.01 -0.73
C GLU A 73 30.48 -7.00 -0.60
N ALA A 74 29.77 -7.99 -1.17
CA ALA A 74 28.32 -8.16 -0.99
C ALA A 74 27.94 -8.34 0.50
N LYS A 75 28.73 -9.13 1.26
CA LYS A 75 28.53 -9.29 2.71
C LYS A 75 28.83 -8.01 3.50
N ALA A 76 29.73 -7.16 3.03
CA ALA A 76 30.01 -5.87 3.64
C ALA A 76 28.88 -4.86 3.39
N LEU A 77 28.37 -4.78 2.16
CA LEU A 77 27.24 -3.92 1.77
C LEU A 77 25.96 -4.30 2.52
N ALA A 78 25.63 -5.60 2.59
CA ALA A 78 24.46 -6.07 3.34
C ALA A 78 24.53 -5.76 4.84
N LYS A 79 25.74 -5.75 5.43
CA LYS A 79 25.94 -5.33 6.83
C LYS A 79 25.77 -3.82 7.01
N ALA A 80 26.20 -3.01 6.04
CA ALA A 80 26.04 -1.56 6.06
C ALA A 80 24.58 -1.14 5.86
N GLU A 81 23.86 -1.78 4.94
CA GLU A 81 22.42 -1.56 4.70
C GLU A 81 21.58 -1.93 5.93
N LYS A 82 21.87 -3.05 6.60
CA LYS A 82 21.19 -3.41 7.86
C LYS A 82 21.42 -2.40 8.99
N LYS A 83 22.60 -1.78 9.06
CA LYS A 83 22.88 -0.72 10.04
C LYS A 83 22.11 0.56 9.71
N SER A 84 22.18 1.01 8.47
CA SER A 84 21.48 2.23 8.03
C SER A 84 19.96 2.10 8.11
N HIS A 85 19.38 0.94 7.77
CA HIS A 85 17.94 0.69 7.92
C HIS A 85 17.50 0.73 9.40
N LYS A 86 18.33 0.21 10.32
CA LYS A 86 18.07 0.26 11.76
C LYS A 86 18.19 1.67 12.33
N GLU A 87 19.02 2.53 11.75
CA GLU A 87 19.16 3.95 12.11
C GLU A 87 17.98 4.78 11.58
N LYS A 88 17.58 4.59 10.32
CA LYS A 88 16.39 5.23 9.72
C LYS A 88 15.12 4.93 10.52
N LEU A 89 14.88 3.65 10.85
CA LEU A 89 13.74 3.25 11.69
C LEU A 89 13.75 3.88 13.10
N LYS A 90 14.93 4.20 13.66
CA LYS A 90 15.03 4.90 14.95
C LYS A 90 14.71 6.38 14.79
N GLN A 91 15.19 7.02 13.73
CA GLN A 91 14.91 8.42 13.42
C GLN A 91 13.43 8.62 13.08
N ASP A 92 12.83 7.74 12.28
CA ASP A 92 11.41 7.83 11.90
C ASP A 92 10.49 7.67 13.13
N LYS A 93 10.85 6.79 14.07
CA LYS A 93 10.14 6.65 15.36
C LYS A 93 10.31 7.87 16.27
N GLN A 94 11.42 8.60 16.19
CA GLN A 94 11.61 9.84 16.92
C GLN A 94 10.80 10.98 16.29
N ASN A 95 10.85 11.10 14.95
CA ASN A 95 10.11 12.10 14.19
C ASN A 95 8.59 11.93 14.33
N ALA A 96 8.09 10.69 14.27
CA ALA A 96 6.66 10.41 14.47
C ALA A 96 6.17 10.79 15.88
N LYS A 97 7.03 10.70 16.91
CA LYS A 97 6.70 11.13 18.29
C LYS A 97 6.70 12.65 18.45
N VAL A 98 7.48 13.37 17.65
CA VAL A 98 7.49 14.85 17.63
C VAL A 98 6.23 15.35 16.90
N LEU A 99 5.92 14.78 15.75
CA LEU A 99 4.72 15.11 14.95
C LEU A 99 3.40 14.80 15.69
N ALA A 100 3.33 13.72 16.48
CA ALA A 100 2.13 13.37 17.25
C ALA A 100 1.87 14.29 18.46
N LYS A 101 2.85 15.10 18.89
CA LYS A 101 2.69 16.10 19.95
C LYS A 101 2.24 17.47 19.44
N SER A 102 2.17 17.65 18.13
CA SER A 102 1.77 18.90 17.48
C SER A 102 0.55 18.66 16.60
N SER A 103 -0.64 18.91 17.13
CA SER A 103 -1.88 19.12 16.38
C SER A 103 -2.94 19.75 17.31
N PRO A 104 -3.86 20.60 16.83
CA PRO A 104 -3.78 21.53 15.71
C PRO A 104 -4.31 22.93 16.11
N GLN A 105 -3.59 24.01 15.81
CA GLN A 105 -4.21 25.33 15.79
C GLN A 105 -3.49 26.25 14.82
N ASP A 106 -4.30 26.90 13.98
CA ASP A 106 -3.96 27.75 12.85
C ASP A 106 -2.67 28.58 13.01
N SER A 107 -1.74 28.38 12.09
CA SER A 107 -0.75 29.39 11.74
C SER A 107 -0.36 29.23 10.27
N ASP A 108 -1.01 30.06 9.48
CA ASP A 108 -0.45 30.81 8.36
C ASP A 108 1.10 30.84 8.36
N ASP A 109 1.66 30.57 7.19
CA ASP A 109 3.02 30.77 6.71
C ASP A 109 4.22 30.64 7.69
N THR A 110 5.22 29.86 7.23
CA THR A 110 6.63 29.77 7.70
C THR A 110 7.05 28.66 8.66
N VAL A 111 6.78 27.39 8.31
CA VAL A 111 7.58 26.28 8.88
C VAL A 111 8.01 25.27 7.78
N ASP A 112 9.32 25.27 7.51
CA ASP A 112 10.13 24.22 6.87
C ASP A 112 9.82 23.80 5.41
N ALA A 113 10.25 24.64 4.47
CA ALA A 113 10.26 24.38 3.03
C ALA A 113 11.36 23.40 2.54
N ASP A 114 12.11 22.72 3.41
CA ASP A 114 13.31 21.93 3.04
C ASP A 114 13.10 20.40 3.10
N LYS A 115 11.86 19.93 3.33
CA LYS A 115 11.53 18.48 3.38
C LYS A 115 10.25 18.07 2.66
N GLN A 116 9.69 18.92 1.81
CA GLN A 116 8.69 18.45 0.85
C GLN A 116 9.43 17.83 -0.33
N HIS A 117 9.76 16.54 -0.19
CA HIS A 117 10.24 15.74 -1.31
C HIS A 117 9.22 15.87 -2.44
N LYS A 118 9.63 16.48 -3.56
CA LYS A 118 8.84 16.54 -4.78
C LYS A 118 8.46 15.12 -5.18
N ARG A 119 7.16 14.82 -5.24
CA ARG A 119 6.66 13.51 -5.63
C ARG A 119 6.17 13.57 -7.06
N LEU A 120 6.50 12.55 -7.83
CA LEU A 120 5.94 12.34 -9.16
C LEU A 120 4.86 11.28 -9.05
N PHE A 121 3.61 11.66 -9.26
CA PHE A 121 2.49 10.74 -9.36
C PHE A 121 2.42 10.22 -10.79
N VAL A 122 2.62 8.91 -10.98
CA VAL A 122 2.47 8.28 -12.29
C VAL A 122 1.08 7.68 -12.38
N LEU A 123 0.29 8.15 -13.34
CA LEU A 123 -1.03 7.64 -13.64
C LEU A 123 -0.98 6.88 -14.97
N ASP A 124 -1.60 5.71 -15.01
CA ASP A 124 -1.72 4.92 -16.21
C ASP A 124 -3.11 5.13 -16.82
N PHE A 125 -3.17 5.34 -18.12
CA PHE A 125 -4.44 5.41 -18.83
C PHE A 125 -4.38 4.54 -20.08
N ASP A 126 -5.08 3.41 -20.02
CA ASP A 126 -5.26 2.51 -21.16
C ASP A 126 -6.61 2.82 -21.83
N GLY A 127 -6.56 3.68 -22.84
CA GLY A 127 -7.74 4.11 -23.57
C GLY A 127 -8.21 3.03 -24.55
N ASP A 128 -9.49 2.69 -24.53
CA ASP A 128 -10.15 1.94 -25.59
C ASP A 128 -11.01 2.87 -26.48
N ILE A 129 -11.64 2.32 -27.52
CA ILE A 129 -12.49 3.12 -28.44
C ILE A 129 -13.63 3.85 -27.71
N LYS A 130 -14.08 3.30 -26.58
CA LYS A 130 -15.20 3.81 -25.76
C LYS A 130 -14.74 4.75 -24.63
N ALA A 131 -13.44 4.88 -24.41
CA ALA A 131 -12.82 5.51 -23.26
C ALA A 131 -13.38 4.97 -21.92
N SER A 132 -13.49 3.65 -21.79
CA SER A 132 -14.04 2.97 -20.61
C SER A 132 -13.26 3.27 -19.33
N GLU A 133 -11.95 3.54 -19.44
CA GLU A 133 -11.05 3.86 -18.32
C GLU A 133 -11.18 5.28 -17.77
N VAL A 134 -11.98 6.16 -18.40
CA VAL A 134 -12.16 7.55 -17.93
C VAL A 134 -12.78 7.61 -16.53
N SER A 135 -13.60 6.63 -16.15
CA SER A 135 -14.11 6.55 -14.77
C SER A 135 -13.01 6.29 -13.75
N ASN A 136 -12.06 5.41 -14.08
CA ASN A 136 -10.92 5.08 -13.22
C ASN A 136 -10.01 6.31 -13.08
N LEU A 137 -9.65 6.93 -14.21
CA LEU A 137 -8.84 8.15 -14.24
C LEU A 137 -9.46 9.28 -13.41
N ARG A 138 -10.79 9.42 -13.42
CA ARG A 138 -11.49 10.44 -12.61
C ARG A 138 -11.25 10.23 -11.12
N GLU A 139 -11.35 8.99 -10.64
CA GLU A 139 -11.16 8.65 -9.23
C GLU A 139 -9.69 8.83 -8.82
N GLU A 140 -8.75 8.39 -9.68
CA GLU A 140 -7.31 8.58 -9.46
C GLU A 140 -6.92 10.06 -9.39
N ILE A 141 -7.39 10.87 -10.34
CA ILE A 141 -7.17 12.33 -10.32
C ILE A 141 -7.76 12.96 -9.07
N SER A 142 -8.93 12.50 -8.61
CA SER A 142 -9.55 13.03 -7.39
C SER A 142 -8.72 12.65 -6.15
N ALA A 143 -8.13 11.46 -6.11
CA ALA A 143 -7.21 11.04 -5.06
C ALA A 143 -5.89 11.85 -5.10
N VAL A 144 -5.34 12.10 -6.28
CA VAL A 144 -4.14 12.93 -6.45
C VAL A 144 -4.41 14.35 -5.98
N ILE A 145 -5.50 15.00 -6.41
CA ILE A 145 -5.84 16.36 -5.95
C ILE A 145 -6.01 16.43 -4.43
N ALA A 146 -6.54 15.39 -3.80
CA ALA A 146 -6.74 15.36 -2.35
C ALA A 146 -5.42 15.25 -1.55
N LEU A 147 -4.34 14.74 -2.16
CA LEU A 147 -3.07 14.47 -1.48
C LEU A 147 -1.92 15.38 -1.95
N ALA A 148 -1.96 15.81 -3.20
CA ALA A 148 -0.87 16.52 -3.86
C ALA A 148 -0.66 17.92 -3.30
N THR A 149 0.61 18.29 -3.20
CA THR A 149 1.08 19.62 -2.82
C THR A 149 1.47 20.44 -4.05
N LYS A 150 1.70 21.74 -3.89
CA LYS A 150 2.09 22.64 -4.99
C LYS A 150 3.45 22.31 -5.64
N HIS A 151 4.21 21.38 -5.07
CA HIS A 151 5.52 20.97 -5.56
C HIS A 151 5.53 19.57 -6.18
N ASP A 152 4.38 18.89 -6.18
CA ASP A 152 4.23 17.57 -6.77
C ASP A 152 3.85 17.70 -8.25
N GLU A 153 4.24 16.71 -9.04
CA GLU A 153 4.03 16.64 -10.49
C GLU A 153 3.26 15.37 -10.84
N VAL A 154 2.50 15.38 -11.95
CA VAL A 154 1.76 14.22 -12.43
C VAL A 154 2.24 13.83 -13.83
N LEU A 155 2.68 12.58 -13.97
CA LEU A 155 3.00 11.96 -15.25
C LEU A 155 1.87 11.02 -15.66
N LEU A 156 1.17 11.35 -16.75
CA LEU A 156 0.19 10.46 -17.35
C LEU A 156 0.85 9.61 -18.45
N ARG A 157 0.88 8.29 -18.26
CA ARG A 157 1.23 7.33 -19.30
C ARG A 157 -0.03 6.95 -20.07
N LEU A 158 -0.21 7.62 -21.20
CA LEU A 158 -1.33 7.40 -22.12
C LEU A 158 -0.97 6.34 -23.16
N GLU A 159 -1.70 5.23 -23.14
CA GLU A 159 -1.72 4.23 -24.21
C GLU A 159 -3.14 4.19 -24.78
N SER A 160 -3.33 4.45 -26.07
CA SER A 160 -4.67 4.45 -26.66
C SER A 160 -4.59 4.30 -28.19
N PRO A 161 -5.42 3.44 -28.81
CA PRO A 161 -5.58 3.37 -30.25
C PRO A 161 -6.44 4.54 -30.80
N GLY A 162 -6.90 5.44 -29.93
CA GLY A 162 -7.89 6.46 -30.24
C GLY A 162 -9.33 5.94 -30.13
N GLY A 163 -10.30 6.75 -30.61
CA GLY A 163 -11.71 6.39 -30.55
C GLY A 163 -12.65 7.58 -30.70
N MET A 164 -13.81 7.50 -30.06
CA MET A 164 -14.86 8.53 -30.15
C MET A 164 -14.43 9.84 -29.47
N VAL A 165 -14.47 10.96 -30.20
CA VAL A 165 -13.99 12.27 -29.71
C VAL A 165 -14.70 12.72 -28.43
N HIS A 166 -15.99 12.43 -28.28
CA HIS A 166 -16.77 12.88 -27.12
C HIS A 166 -16.33 12.23 -25.81
N SER A 167 -15.88 10.98 -25.82
CA SER A 167 -15.52 10.25 -24.60
C SER A 167 -14.15 10.66 -24.09
N TYR A 168 -13.20 10.92 -24.98
CA TYR A 168 -11.89 11.49 -24.64
C TYR A 168 -11.96 12.96 -24.22
N GLY A 169 -12.96 13.73 -24.66
CA GLY A 169 -13.22 15.08 -24.16
C GLY A 169 -13.47 15.12 -22.65
N LEU A 170 -14.09 14.08 -22.08
CA LEU A 170 -14.25 13.94 -20.63
C LEU A 170 -12.92 13.65 -19.94
N ALA A 171 -12.04 12.83 -20.53
CA ALA A 171 -10.70 12.59 -19.99
C ALA A 171 -9.89 13.90 -19.93
N ALA A 172 -9.92 14.68 -21.01
CA ALA A 172 -9.24 15.97 -21.09
C ALA A 172 -9.74 16.96 -20.02
N SER A 173 -11.05 16.96 -19.71
CA SER A 173 -11.58 17.80 -18.63
C SER A 173 -11.13 17.34 -17.25
N GLN A 174 -10.91 16.03 -17.04
CA GLN A 174 -10.32 15.54 -15.79
C GLN A 174 -8.87 16.01 -15.64
N LEU A 175 -8.05 15.91 -16.70
CA LEU A 175 -6.66 16.39 -16.66
C LEU A 175 -6.59 17.91 -16.46
N LYS A 176 -7.54 18.67 -16.99
CA LYS A 176 -7.64 20.10 -16.72
C LYS A 176 -7.81 20.40 -15.23
N ARG A 177 -8.55 19.57 -14.48
CA ARG A 177 -8.71 19.74 -13.03
C ARG A 177 -7.38 19.74 -12.29
N LEU A 178 -6.41 18.92 -12.71
CA LEU A 178 -5.06 18.92 -12.12
C LEU A 178 -4.38 20.28 -12.32
N ARG A 179 -4.38 20.77 -13.56
CA ARG A 179 -3.78 22.07 -13.90
C ARG A 179 -4.47 23.24 -13.21
N ASP A 180 -5.79 23.21 -13.09
CA ASP A 180 -6.57 24.23 -12.40
C ASP A 180 -6.22 24.31 -10.89
N HIS A 181 -5.71 23.21 -10.30
CA HIS A 181 -5.20 23.16 -8.91
C HIS A 181 -3.70 23.47 -8.81
N GLY A 182 -3.05 23.86 -9.91
CA GLY A 182 -1.62 24.20 -9.93
C GLY A 182 -0.69 22.99 -9.84
N ILE A 183 -1.18 21.79 -10.19
CA ILE A 183 -0.39 20.56 -10.27
C ILE A 183 0.04 20.38 -11.75
N PRO A 184 1.34 20.41 -12.07
CA PRO A 184 1.87 20.23 -13.43
C PRO A 184 1.58 18.84 -14.00
#